data_AF-A0A060CPV4-F1
#
_entry.id   AF-A0A060CPV4-F1
#
_cell.length_a   1.000
_cell.length_b   1.000
_cell.length_c   1.000
_cell.angle_alpha   90.00
_cell.angle_beta   90.00
_cell.angle_gamma   90.00
#
_symmetry.space_group_name_H-M   'P 1'
#
loop_
_entity.id
_entity.type
_entity.pdbx_description
1 polymer ?
#
loop_
_entity_poly.entity_id
_entity_poly.type
_entity_poly.pdbx_seq_one_letter_code
_entity_poly.pdbx_strand_id
1 'polypeptide(L)'
;DVAMAGVLGIGADLRDWDDAERDYARARIAQYKGIRSTVQRGRQYRLGGEPGRDFSAVEFVDDDRVVLFQYEPHRSLSAGPRRIRLVGLDPDAWYVDAATGERHHGALLLARGVRVLPESTDRGWDNVRFSSHDYASSVTVLERADDTTVLPVTPHPVGRRRRGPHLRRRRRVPGAAR
;
A
#
# COMPACT_ATOMS: atom_id res chain seq x y z
N ASP A 1 0.63 10.93 -6.41
CA ASP A 1 -0.79 10.63 -6.08
C ASP A 1 -1.50 11.73 -5.29
N VAL A 2 -0.78 12.53 -4.49
CA VAL A 2 -1.33 13.62 -3.66
C VAL A 2 -2.38 14.51 -4.38
N ALA A 3 -2.11 14.94 -5.61
CA ALA A 3 -3.02 15.81 -6.37
C ALA A 3 -4.37 15.14 -6.74
N MET A 4 -4.45 13.81 -6.65
CA MET A 4 -5.69 13.07 -6.87
C MET A 4 -6.62 13.10 -5.67
N ALA A 5 -6.18 13.49 -4.46
CA ALA A 5 -7.00 13.57 -3.25
C ALA A 5 -7.91 14.82 -3.23
N GLY A 6 -8.70 14.98 -4.29
CA GLY A 6 -9.56 16.13 -4.57
C GLY A 6 -9.86 16.25 -6.07
N VAL A 7 -9.63 17.43 -6.64
CA VAL A 7 -9.73 17.67 -8.08
C VAL A 7 -8.32 17.66 -8.69
N LEU A 8 -8.03 16.65 -9.52
CA LEU A 8 -6.74 16.54 -10.19
C LEU A 8 -6.55 17.69 -11.19
N GLY A 9 -5.44 18.41 -11.05
CA GLY A 9 -4.95 19.40 -12.01
C GLY A 9 -3.47 19.18 -12.33
N ILE A 10 -3.05 19.57 -13.53
CA ILE A 10 -1.66 19.56 -13.98
C ILE A 10 -1.26 21.01 -14.27
N GLY A 11 -0.25 21.52 -13.55
CA GLY A 11 0.22 22.90 -13.65
C GLY A 11 1.58 23.07 -14.33
N ALA A 12 2.05 22.07 -15.08
CA ALA A 12 3.37 22.08 -15.74
C ALA A 12 3.28 22.56 -17.20
N ASP A 13 4.41 23.00 -17.76
CA ASP A 13 4.52 23.28 -19.19
C ASP A 13 4.62 21.98 -19.99
N LEU A 14 3.51 21.54 -20.59
CA LEU A 14 3.41 20.27 -21.30
C LEU A 14 4.19 20.22 -22.61
N ARG A 15 4.68 21.38 -23.10
CA ARG A 15 5.44 21.48 -24.36
C ARG A 15 6.82 20.85 -24.24
N ASP A 16 7.40 20.92 -23.05
CA ASP A 16 8.75 20.43 -22.77
C ASP A 16 8.77 18.95 -22.37
N TRP A 17 7.60 18.32 -22.23
CA TRP A 17 7.53 16.92 -21.82
C TRP A 17 8.08 15.98 -22.88
N ASP A 18 8.72 14.90 -22.47
CA ASP A 18 9.02 13.77 -23.34
C ASP A 18 7.83 12.79 -23.42
N ASP A 19 7.96 11.76 -24.27
CA ASP A 19 6.89 10.77 -24.44
C ASP A 19 6.68 9.93 -23.17
N ALA A 20 7.72 9.67 -22.39
CA ALA A 20 7.62 8.89 -21.16
C ALA A 20 6.86 9.66 -20.06
N GLU A 21 7.06 10.97 -19.97
CA GLU A 21 6.33 11.86 -19.07
C GLU A 21 4.86 11.98 -19.49
N ARG A 22 4.58 12.08 -20.80
CA ARG A 22 3.20 12.11 -21.34
C ARG A 22 2.47 10.81 -21.07
N ASP A 23 3.10 9.66 -21.27
CA ASP A 23 2.51 8.36 -21.03
C ASP A 23 2.26 8.13 -19.54
N TYR A 24 3.20 8.55 -18.69
CA TYR A 24 3.02 8.52 -17.24
C TYR A 24 1.82 9.37 -16.80
N ALA A 25 1.70 10.60 -17.31
CA ALA A 25 0.57 11.46 -17.01
C ALA A 25 -0.75 10.88 -17.52
N ARG A 26 -0.78 10.27 -18.70
CA ARG A 26 -1.96 9.58 -19.25
C ARG A 26 -2.41 8.45 -18.33
N ALA A 27 -1.49 7.62 -17.85
CA ALA A 27 -1.79 6.54 -16.92
C ALA A 27 -2.37 7.09 -15.61
N ARG A 28 -1.77 8.14 -15.04
CA ARG A 28 -2.26 8.78 -13.81
C ARG A 28 -3.63 9.44 -13.99
N ILE A 29 -3.89 10.08 -15.14
CA ILE A 29 -5.23 10.63 -15.46
C ILE A 29 -6.26 9.50 -15.57
N ALA A 30 -5.92 8.38 -16.22
CA ALA A 30 -6.81 7.24 -16.34
C ALA A 30 -7.14 6.65 -14.96
N GLN A 31 -6.14 6.47 -14.10
CA GLN A 31 -6.31 6.04 -12.72
C GLN A 31 -7.25 6.99 -11.95
N TYR A 32 -6.99 8.30 -12.01
CA TYR A 32 -7.85 9.29 -11.35
C TYR A 32 -9.29 9.20 -11.83
N LYS A 33 -9.52 9.09 -13.15
CA LYS A 33 -10.88 8.93 -13.71
C LYS A 33 -11.60 7.71 -13.15
N GLY A 34 -10.89 6.61 -12.90
CA GLY A 34 -11.46 5.40 -12.29
C GLY A 34 -11.93 5.61 -10.85
N ILE A 35 -11.23 6.43 -10.06
CA ILE A 35 -11.55 6.67 -8.63
C ILE A 35 -12.31 7.98 -8.37
N ARG A 36 -12.49 8.82 -9.40
CA ARG A 36 -12.98 10.19 -9.28
C ARG A 36 -14.32 10.32 -8.56
N SER A 37 -15.27 9.43 -8.82
CA SER A 37 -16.60 9.46 -8.18
C SER A 37 -16.47 9.37 -6.67
N THR A 38 -15.75 8.35 -6.18
CA THR A 38 -15.51 8.11 -4.76
C THR A 38 -14.73 9.24 -4.11
N VAL A 39 -13.68 9.74 -4.77
CA VAL A 39 -12.89 10.86 -4.22
C VAL A 39 -13.70 12.15 -4.12
N GLN A 40 -14.52 12.46 -5.13
CA GLN A 40 -15.25 13.73 -5.18
C GLN A 40 -16.56 13.72 -4.37
N ARG A 41 -17.15 12.54 -4.11
CA ARG A 41 -18.49 12.42 -3.52
C ARG A 41 -18.55 11.56 -2.24
N GLY A 42 -17.55 10.73 -2.01
CA GLY A 42 -17.48 9.86 -0.84
C GLY A 42 -17.24 10.62 0.45
N ARG A 43 -17.49 9.95 1.58
CA ARG A 43 -17.18 10.48 2.91
C ARG A 43 -15.66 10.47 3.11
N GLN A 44 -15.11 11.64 3.45
CA GLN A 44 -13.67 11.81 3.65
C GLN A 44 -13.27 11.67 5.12
N TYR A 45 -12.22 10.92 5.39
CA TYR A 45 -11.62 10.74 6.71
C TYR A 45 -10.10 11.00 6.65
N ARG A 46 -9.56 11.68 7.67
CA ARG A 46 -8.12 11.85 7.85
C ARG A 46 -7.64 10.83 8.88
N LEU A 47 -6.57 10.11 8.55
CA LEU A 47 -6.05 8.99 9.33
C LEU A 47 -4.55 9.14 9.58
N GLY A 48 -4.06 8.52 10.65
CA GLY A 48 -2.65 8.53 11.00
C GLY A 48 -2.21 9.78 11.76
N GLY A 49 -0.94 10.15 11.63
CA GLY A 49 -0.35 11.29 12.32
C GLY A 49 -0.50 12.62 11.58
N GLU A 50 0.33 13.59 11.91
CA GLU A 50 0.28 14.93 11.32
C GLU A 50 0.70 14.92 9.84
N PRO A 51 -0.15 15.36 8.89
CA PRO A 51 0.18 15.38 7.47
C PRO A 51 1.46 16.16 7.17
N GLY A 52 2.35 15.58 6.35
CA GLY A 52 3.64 16.18 5.98
C GLY A 52 4.74 16.03 7.03
N ARG A 53 4.44 15.48 8.22
CA ARG A 53 5.43 15.13 9.26
C ARG A 53 5.45 13.64 9.57
N ASP A 54 4.27 13.07 9.79
CA ASP A 54 4.10 11.67 10.13
C ASP A 54 3.51 10.89 8.97
N PHE A 55 3.62 9.56 9.08
CA PHE A 55 2.82 8.66 8.26
C PHE A 55 1.33 8.96 8.48
N SER A 56 0.66 9.32 7.39
CA SER A 56 -0.73 9.76 7.38
C SER A 56 -1.44 9.24 6.15
N ALA A 57 -2.77 9.27 6.19
CA ALA A 57 -3.59 8.89 5.05
C ALA A 57 -4.88 9.71 4.99
N VAL A 58 -5.46 9.76 3.79
CA VAL A 58 -6.81 10.25 3.57
C VAL A 58 -7.62 9.12 2.93
N GLU A 59 -8.71 8.77 3.59
CA GLU A 59 -9.67 7.76 3.13
C GLU A 59 -10.92 8.44 2.58
N PHE A 60 -11.43 7.92 1.47
CA PHE A 60 -12.72 8.27 0.89
C PHE A 60 -13.58 7.00 0.81
N VAL A 61 -14.75 7.03 1.43
CA VAL A 61 -15.67 5.88 1.50
C VAL A 61 -16.96 6.21 0.75
N ASP A 62 -17.26 5.38 -0.25
CA ASP A 62 -18.56 5.28 -0.92
C ASP A 62 -19.25 3.96 -0.52
N ASP A 63 -20.44 3.69 -1.05
CA ASP A 63 -21.21 2.50 -0.67
C ASP A 63 -20.52 1.18 -1.05
N ASP A 64 -19.87 1.13 -2.22
CA ASP A 64 -19.24 -0.05 -2.80
C ASP A 64 -17.71 0.06 -2.87
N ARG A 65 -17.13 1.22 -2.57
CA ARG A 65 -15.70 1.48 -2.81
C ARG A 65 -15.04 2.31 -1.73
N VAL A 66 -13.80 1.97 -1.41
CA VAL A 66 -12.90 2.74 -0.56
C VAL A 66 -11.67 3.14 -1.36
N VAL A 67 -11.30 4.42 -1.30
CA VAL A 67 -10.06 4.94 -1.88
C VAL A 67 -9.21 5.51 -0.76
N LEU A 68 -8.01 4.98 -0.60
CA LEU A 68 -7.07 5.36 0.45
C LEU A 68 -5.80 5.93 -0.16
N PHE A 69 -5.52 7.20 0.10
CA PHE A 69 -4.23 7.83 -0.20
C PHE A 69 -3.34 7.79 1.02
N GLN A 70 -2.13 7.26 0.89
CA GLN A 70 -1.16 7.13 1.97
C GLN A 70 0.05 8.02 1.70
N TYR A 71 0.60 8.61 2.75
CA TYR A 71 1.72 9.55 2.65
C TYR A 71 2.80 9.18 3.68
N GLU A 72 4.02 8.93 3.22
CA GLU A 72 5.20 8.76 4.06
C GLU A 72 6.19 9.90 3.76
N PRO A 73 6.14 11.02 4.50
CA PRO A 73 7.05 12.14 4.29
C PRO A 73 8.52 11.79 4.61
N HIS A 74 8.75 10.88 5.55
CA HIS A 74 10.09 10.45 5.98
C HIS A 74 10.17 8.94 6.10
N ARG A 75 10.99 8.28 5.27
CA ARG A 75 11.15 6.82 5.37
C ARG A 75 12.25 6.47 6.37
N SER A 76 11.85 5.90 7.51
CA SER A 76 12.80 5.22 8.39
C SER A 76 12.96 3.76 7.97
N LEU A 77 14.17 3.37 7.54
CA LEU A 77 14.49 1.98 7.21
C LEU A 77 14.46 1.03 8.42
N SER A 78 14.41 1.57 9.64
CA SER A 78 14.27 0.80 10.89
C SER A 78 12.81 0.64 11.35
N ALA A 79 11.87 1.38 10.74
CA ALA A 79 10.45 1.23 11.05
C ALA A 79 9.90 -0.03 10.36
N GLY A 80 9.28 -0.92 11.14
CA GLY A 80 8.54 -2.05 10.59
C GLY A 80 7.37 -1.61 9.69
N PRO A 81 6.73 -2.54 8.97
CA PRO A 81 5.64 -2.21 8.06
C PRO A 81 4.52 -1.47 8.78
N ARG A 82 4.23 -0.25 8.32
CA ARG A 82 3.16 0.58 8.86
C ARG A 82 1.80 0.06 8.41
N ARG A 83 0.83 0.23 9.30
CA ARG A 83 -0.58 -0.10 9.05
C ARG A 83 -1.43 1.11 9.38
N ILE A 84 -2.46 1.34 8.58
CA ILE A 84 -3.47 2.35 8.82
C ILE A 84 -4.82 1.66 9.02
N ARG A 85 -5.48 1.92 10.15
CA ARG A 85 -6.83 1.41 10.41
C ARG A 85 -7.82 2.25 9.62
N LEU A 86 -8.68 1.59 8.88
CA LEU A 86 -9.73 2.22 8.09
C LEU A 86 -10.93 2.52 8.99
N VAL A 87 -11.82 3.40 8.56
CA VAL A 87 -13.04 3.77 9.29
C VAL A 87 -14.24 3.84 8.36
N GLY A 88 -15.45 3.77 8.94
CA GLY A 88 -16.69 3.92 8.16
C GLY A 88 -17.01 2.75 7.23
N LEU A 89 -16.35 1.61 7.43
CA LEU A 89 -16.60 0.36 6.70
C LEU A 89 -17.67 -0.49 7.38
N ASP A 90 -18.35 -1.31 6.58
CA ASP A 90 -19.21 -2.38 7.06
C ASP A 90 -18.32 -3.50 7.65
N PRO A 91 -18.44 -3.82 8.97
CA PRO A 91 -17.58 -4.81 9.61
C PRO A 91 -17.81 -6.22 9.09
N ASP A 92 -18.99 -6.53 8.54
CA ASP A 92 -19.41 -7.86 8.10
C ASP A 92 -19.18 -8.07 6.59
N ALA A 93 -18.88 -7.01 5.85
CA ALA A 93 -18.56 -7.07 4.43
C ALA A 93 -17.13 -7.54 4.15
N TRP A 94 -16.93 -8.07 2.95
CA TRP A 94 -15.62 -8.32 2.37
C TRP A 94 -15.24 -7.20 1.41
N TYR A 95 -13.95 -6.88 1.39
CA TYR A 95 -13.35 -5.89 0.52
C TYR A 95 -12.20 -6.52 -0.25
N VAL A 96 -12.04 -6.19 -1.53
CA VAL A 96 -11.00 -6.71 -2.41
C VAL A 96 -10.09 -5.57 -2.84
N ASP A 97 -8.79 -5.71 -2.62
CA ASP A 97 -7.80 -4.79 -3.18
C ASP A 97 -7.77 -4.92 -4.70
N ALA A 98 -8.10 -3.84 -5.40
CA ALA A 98 -8.21 -3.84 -6.85
C ALA A 98 -6.88 -4.08 -7.59
N ALA A 99 -5.74 -3.81 -6.95
CA ALA A 99 -4.42 -4.00 -7.53
C ALA A 99 -3.88 -5.41 -7.27
N THR A 100 -4.13 -5.98 -6.09
CA THR A 100 -3.54 -7.27 -5.67
C THR A 100 -4.52 -8.44 -5.71
N GLY A 101 -5.83 -8.17 -5.70
CA GLY A 101 -6.88 -9.18 -5.53
C GLY A 101 -6.98 -9.72 -4.10
N GLU A 102 -6.23 -9.18 -3.13
CA GLU A 102 -6.29 -9.63 -1.74
C GLU A 102 -7.66 -9.30 -1.13
N ARG A 103 -8.27 -10.30 -0.47
CA ARG A 103 -9.55 -10.13 0.23
C ARG A 103 -9.33 -9.82 1.71
N HIS A 104 -10.01 -8.79 2.17
CA HIS A 104 -9.99 -8.33 3.56
C HIS A 104 -11.40 -8.30 4.14
N HIS A 105 -11.56 -8.82 5.36
CA HIS A 105 -12.80 -8.67 6.11
C HIS A 105 -12.89 -7.26 6.69
N GLY A 106 -14.06 -6.63 6.65
CA GLY A 106 -14.28 -5.27 7.15
C GLY A 106 -13.80 -5.09 8.60
N ALA A 107 -14.19 -6.01 9.50
CA ALA A 107 -13.71 -6.06 10.87
C ALA A 107 -12.16 -6.08 11.00
N LEU A 108 -11.44 -6.73 10.08
CA LEU A 108 -9.97 -6.72 10.09
C LEU A 108 -9.39 -5.39 9.62
N LEU A 109 -9.99 -4.75 8.61
CA LEU A 109 -9.59 -3.42 8.15
C LEU A 109 -9.80 -2.37 9.25
N LEU A 110 -10.91 -2.47 9.99
CA LEU A 110 -11.21 -1.59 11.13
C LEU A 110 -10.25 -1.85 12.31
N ALA A 111 -10.00 -3.12 12.68
CA ALA A 111 -9.21 -3.45 13.87
C ALA A 111 -7.68 -3.40 13.66
N ARG A 112 -7.21 -3.88 12.51
CA ARG A 112 -5.78 -4.11 12.21
C ARG A 112 -5.26 -3.26 11.06
N GLY A 113 -6.15 -2.76 10.21
CA GLY A 113 -5.76 -1.90 9.11
C GLY A 113 -5.08 -2.61 7.94
N VAL A 114 -4.98 -1.89 6.83
CA VAL A 114 -4.26 -2.32 5.63
C VAL A 114 -2.76 -2.06 5.81
N ARG A 115 -1.92 -2.92 5.23
CA ARG A 115 -0.47 -2.67 5.17
C ARG A 115 -0.19 -1.67 4.07
N VAL A 116 0.74 -0.78 4.33
CA VAL A 116 1.33 0.04 3.27
C VAL A 116 2.37 -0.81 2.58
N LEU A 117 2.17 -1.09 1.29
CA LEU A 117 3.25 -1.50 0.41
C LEU A 117 3.75 -0.22 -0.25
N PRO A 118 4.98 0.25 0.01
CA PRO A 118 5.49 1.38 -0.72
C PRO A 118 5.53 1.01 -2.20
N GLU A 119 4.82 1.77 -3.04
CA GLU A 119 5.11 1.77 -4.47
C GLU A 119 6.56 2.25 -4.60
N SER A 120 7.45 1.40 -5.06
CA SER A 120 8.85 1.75 -5.29
C SER A 120 8.88 2.66 -6.53
N THR A 121 8.67 3.96 -6.34
CA THR A 121 8.85 4.94 -7.41
C THR A 121 10.34 5.18 -7.61
N ASP A 122 11.01 4.26 -8.29
CA ASP A 122 12.45 4.33 -8.58
C ASP A 122 12.75 5.23 -9.80
N ARG A 123 12.03 6.36 -9.92
CA ARG A 123 12.34 7.41 -10.90
C ARG A 123 12.55 8.73 -10.17
N GLY A 124 13.80 8.92 -9.76
CA GLY A 124 14.31 10.22 -9.33
C GLY A 124 14.13 11.23 -10.47
N TRP A 125 13.57 12.38 -10.13
CA TRP A 125 13.68 13.56 -10.98
C TRP A 125 15.09 14.06 -10.72
N ASP A 126 16.01 13.93 -11.68
CA ASP A 126 17.48 14.02 -11.51
C ASP A 126 18.01 15.37 -10.97
N ASN A 127 17.13 16.29 -10.56
CA ASN A 127 17.47 17.66 -10.19
C ASN A 127 17.09 18.02 -8.74
N VAL A 128 16.60 17.07 -7.93
CA VAL A 128 16.18 17.34 -6.54
C VAL A 128 16.84 16.36 -5.57
N ARG A 129 17.61 16.88 -4.60
CA ARG A 129 18.26 16.08 -3.55
C ARG A 129 17.24 15.64 -2.48
N PHE A 130 16.30 14.78 -2.84
CA PHE A 130 15.59 13.93 -1.87
C PHE A 130 16.16 12.51 -1.98
N SER A 131 16.20 11.77 -0.86
CA SER A 131 16.32 10.32 -0.96
C SER A 131 15.16 9.84 -1.84
N SER A 132 15.37 8.91 -2.77
CA SER A 132 14.34 8.37 -3.69
C SER A 132 13.12 7.75 -3.00
N HIS A 133 13.07 7.80 -1.68
CA HIS A 133 12.06 7.22 -0.82
C HIS A 133 11.44 8.21 0.19
N ASP A 134 11.86 9.48 0.20
CA ASP A 134 11.17 10.52 0.97
C ASP A 134 9.95 11.00 0.18
N TYR A 135 8.90 11.42 0.90
CA TYR A 135 7.62 11.85 0.31
C TYR A 135 6.93 10.78 -0.56
N ALA A 136 7.12 9.51 -0.25
CA ALA A 136 6.41 8.43 -0.94
C ALA A 136 4.90 8.58 -0.73
N SER A 137 4.14 8.47 -1.82
CA SER A 137 2.68 8.41 -1.78
C SER A 137 2.18 7.20 -2.56
N SER A 138 1.12 6.57 -2.07
CA SER A 138 0.45 5.48 -2.75
C SER A 138 -1.06 5.64 -2.69
N VAL A 139 -1.76 4.98 -3.61
CA VAL A 139 -3.22 4.87 -3.61
C VAL A 139 -3.62 3.39 -3.57
N THR A 140 -4.48 3.04 -2.61
CA THR A 140 -5.11 1.72 -2.52
C THR A 140 -6.60 1.89 -2.80
N VAL A 141 -7.14 1.02 -3.66
CA VAL A 141 -8.58 0.96 -3.94
C VAL A 141 -9.10 -0.37 -3.45
N LEU A 142 -10.11 -0.33 -2.57
CA LEU A 142 -10.80 -1.51 -2.09
C LEU A 142 -12.23 -1.49 -2.62
N GLU A 143 -12.63 -2.56 -3.31
CA GLU A 143 -13.99 -2.76 -3.80
C GLU A 143 -14.73 -3.69 -2.82
N ARG A 144 -15.94 -3.33 -2.40
CA ARG A 144 -16.81 -4.22 -1.62
C ARG A 144 -17.16 -5.42 -2.49
N ALA A 145 -16.91 -6.62 -2.00
CA ALA A 145 -17.28 -7.84 -2.70
C ALA A 145 -18.79 -8.04 -2.61
N ASP A 146 -19.43 -8.34 -3.75
CA ASP A 146 -20.80 -8.82 -3.76
C ASP A 146 -20.86 -10.20 -3.10
N ASP A 147 -21.89 -10.45 -2.29
CA ASP A 147 -22.15 -11.75 -1.62
C ASP A 147 -22.23 -12.95 -2.57
N THR A 148 -22.26 -12.72 -3.89
CA THR A 148 -22.39 -13.76 -4.91
C THR A 148 -21.06 -14.40 -5.32
N THR A 149 -19.91 -13.82 -4.96
CA THR A 149 -18.59 -14.38 -5.34
C THR A 149 -17.94 -15.10 -4.16
N VAL A 150 -18.49 -16.27 -3.84
CA VAL A 150 -17.78 -17.28 -3.04
C VAL A 150 -16.85 -18.04 -3.97
N LEU A 151 -15.64 -17.51 -4.21
CA LEU A 151 -14.56 -18.35 -4.72
C LEU A 151 -13.96 -19.15 -3.56
N PRO A 152 -13.62 -20.43 -3.76
CA PRO A 152 -13.10 -21.28 -2.71
C PRO A 152 -11.81 -20.66 -2.18
N VAL A 153 -11.74 -20.47 -0.85
CA VAL A 153 -10.48 -20.22 -0.16
C VAL A 153 -9.59 -21.43 -0.43
N THR A 154 -8.59 -21.27 -1.30
CA THR A 154 -7.51 -22.26 -1.40
C THR A 154 -6.73 -22.18 -0.10
N PRO A 155 -6.76 -23.21 0.78
CA PRO A 155 -5.98 -23.17 2.00
C PRO A 155 -4.50 -23.08 1.62
N HIS A 156 -3.82 -22.07 2.17
CA HIS A 156 -2.37 -22.00 2.13
C HIS A 156 -1.82 -23.31 2.73
N PRO A 157 -0.98 -24.08 2.01
CA PRO A 157 -0.42 -25.30 2.57
C PRO A 157 0.42 -24.89 3.79
N VAL A 158 -0.02 -25.35 4.97
CA VAL A 158 0.76 -25.24 6.21
C VAL A 158 2.06 -25.97 5.96
N GLY A 159 3.12 -25.21 5.70
CA GLY A 159 4.45 -25.73 5.49
C GLY A 159 4.85 -26.59 6.68
N ARG A 160 4.94 -27.91 6.47
CA ARG A 160 5.55 -28.83 7.44
C ARG A 160 6.91 -28.26 7.81
N ARG A 161 7.08 -27.87 9.08
CA ARG A 161 8.39 -27.54 9.66
C ARG A 161 9.33 -28.71 9.39
N ARG A 162 10.23 -28.55 8.42
CA ARG A 162 11.41 -29.43 8.30
C ARG A 162 12.25 -29.19 9.55
N ARG A 163 12.28 -30.18 10.45
CA ARG A 163 13.27 -30.25 11.53
C ARG A 163 14.66 -30.22 10.87
N GLY A 164 15.43 -29.18 11.15
CA GLY A 164 16.83 -29.10 10.71
C GLY A 164 17.66 -30.23 11.34
N PRO A 165 18.74 -30.67 10.66
CA PRO A 165 19.55 -31.77 11.15
C PRO A 165 20.31 -31.37 12.42
N HIS A 166 20.25 -32.25 13.42
CA HIS A 166 21.04 -32.17 14.64
C HIS A 166 22.54 -32.04 14.32
N LEU A 167 23.14 -30.90 14.67
CA LEU A 167 24.60 -30.75 14.71
C LEU A 167 25.16 -31.72 15.76
N ARG A 168 25.68 -32.87 15.32
CA ARG A 168 26.53 -33.72 16.16
C ARG A 168 27.83 -32.97 16.42
N ARG A 169 27.99 -32.44 17.64
CA ARG A 169 29.27 -31.98 18.17
C ARG A 169 30.28 -33.12 18.07
N ARG A 170 31.29 -32.98 17.20
CA ARG A 170 32.47 -33.84 17.21
C ARG A 170 33.28 -33.52 18.47
N ARG A 171 33.35 -34.48 19.39
CA ARG A 171 34.34 -34.52 20.47
C ARG A 171 35.73 -34.53 19.83
N ARG A 172 36.56 -33.53 20.15
CA ARG A 172 38.02 -33.63 19.99
C ARG A 172 38.55 -34.60 21.04
N VAL A 173 39.26 -35.62 20.59
CA VAL A 173 40.07 -36.52 21.44
C VAL A 173 41.45 -35.85 21.63
N PRO A 174 42.06 -35.89 22.83
CA PRO A 174 43.40 -35.35 23.07
C PRO A 174 44.48 -36.42 22.87
N GLY A 175 45.66 -35.99 22.43
CA GLY A 175 46.90 -36.79 22.36
C GLY A 175 47.63 -36.55 21.03
N ALA A 176 48.96 -36.44 20.95
CA ALA A 176 50.01 -36.50 21.95
C ALA A 176 51.25 -35.80 21.35
N ALA A 177 52.17 -35.39 22.23
CA ALA A 177 53.44 -34.78 21.90
C ALA A 177 54.35 -35.67 21.04
N ARG A 178 55.19 -35.04 20.22
CA ARG A 178 56.65 -35.12 20.25
C ARG A 178 57.24 -33.96 19.46
#